data_AF-A0A4R2L035-F1
#
_entry.id   AF-A0A4R2L035-F1
#
_cell.length_a   1.000
_cell.length_b   1.000
_cell.length_c   1.000
_cell.angle_alpha   90.00
_cell.angle_beta   90.00
_cell.angle_gamma   90.00
#
_symmetry.space_group_name_H-M   'P 1'
#
loop_
_entity.id
_entity.type
_entity.pdbx_description
1 polymer ?
#
loop_
_entity_poly.entity_id
_entity_poly.type
_entity_poly.pdbx_seq_one_letter_code
_entity_poly.pdbx_strand_id
1 'polypeptide(L)'
;MCRSRCRLPPVAVALALVLPACTTLVPAATPAAAGTAAHAEDPLLAACRQALAAPADIGDPWFLLGNAYAEQGRLSEAEDAYRRALERAAHSRAQHNLALVQLQLGMHNLREAARQLPARDRARAETREFLRALMETAP
;
A
#
# COMPACT_ATOMS: atom_id res chain seq x y z
N MET A 1 -4.50 59.03 15.40
CA MET A 1 -5.32 59.67 14.33
C MET A 1 -5.04 58.98 12.99
N CYS A 2 -6.12 58.63 12.26
CA CYS A 2 -6.33 58.16 10.86
C CYS A 2 -5.24 57.34 10.12
N ARG A 3 -5.44 56.06 9.72
CA ARG A 3 -6.32 55.46 8.67
C ARG A 3 -6.13 56.03 7.25
N SER A 4 -5.77 55.16 6.30
CA SER A 4 -6.28 55.00 4.90
C SER A 4 -5.43 53.95 4.16
N ARG A 5 -5.74 52.64 4.16
CA ARG A 5 -6.61 51.92 3.19
C ARG A 5 -6.48 52.39 1.73
N CYS A 6 -5.73 51.64 0.93
CA CYS A 6 -6.11 51.33 -0.45
C CYS A 6 -6.28 49.80 -0.58
N ARG A 7 -7.36 49.43 -1.27
CA ARG A 7 -8.00 48.12 -1.44
C ARG A 7 -7.98 47.88 -2.96
N LEU A 8 -7.55 46.72 -3.49
CA LEU A 8 -8.34 45.68 -4.18
C LEU A 8 -7.43 44.84 -5.13
N PRO A 9 -7.88 43.66 -5.63
CA PRO A 9 -7.10 42.41 -5.75
C PRO A 9 -7.15 41.84 -7.22
N PRO A 10 -7.40 40.54 -7.47
CA PRO A 10 -6.47 39.43 -7.59
C PRO A 10 -6.40 38.86 -9.03
N VAL A 11 -5.59 37.80 -9.20
CA VAL A 11 -5.55 36.84 -10.33
C VAL A 11 -4.58 37.17 -11.47
N ALA A 12 -3.76 36.17 -11.79
CA ALA A 12 -2.93 36.00 -12.98
C ALA A 12 -1.62 36.79 -13.06
N VAL A 13 -0.53 36.19 -12.56
CA VAL A 13 0.60 35.82 -13.44
C VAL A 13 1.19 34.52 -12.91
N ALA A 14 0.97 33.45 -13.67
CA ALA A 14 1.60 32.16 -13.51
C ALA A 14 3.02 32.17 -14.13
N LEU A 15 3.86 31.26 -13.62
CA LEU A 15 4.96 30.60 -14.35
C LEU A 15 6.13 31.47 -14.87
N ALA A 16 7.24 31.46 -14.14
CA ALA A 16 8.59 31.59 -14.70
C ALA A 16 9.54 30.78 -13.80
N LEU A 17 9.88 29.54 -14.16
CA LEU A 17 10.99 29.14 -15.04
C LEU A 17 12.39 29.39 -14.42
N VAL A 18 13.04 28.26 -14.10
CA VAL A 18 14.42 27.91 -14.54
C VAL A 18 15.60 28.71 -13.96
N LEU A 19 16.23 28.10 -12.94
CA LEU A 19 17.67 28.02 -12.59
C LEU A 19 18.50 29.33 -12.40
N PRO A 20 19.45 29.40 -11.43
CA PRO A 20 20.78 28.82 -11.67
C PRO A 20 21.58 28.30 -10.44
N ALA A 21 22.50 27.37 -10.76
CA ALA A 21 23.88 27.24 -10.30
C ALA A 21 24.23 27.20 -8.80
N CYS A 22 24.67 26.02 -8.34
CA CYS A 22 25.89 25.88 -7.55
C CYS A 22 26.46 24.47 -7.75
N THR A 23 27.47 24.37 -8.62
CA THR A 23 28.35 23.20 -8.75
C THR A 23 29.65 23.51 -8.03
N THR A 24 30.07 22.59 -7.17
CA THR A 24 31.38 22.31 -6.51
C THR A 24 31.04 21.93 -5.06
N LEU A 25 31.42 20.80 -4.49
CA LEU A 25 32.63 20.00 -4.62
C LEU A 25 32.31 18.60 -4.05
N VAL A 26 32.58 17.53 -4.81
CA VAL A 26 32.61 16.15 -4.28
C VAL A 26 33.96 15.92 -3.62
N PRO A 27 34.00 15.27 -2.45
CA PRO A 27 34.95 14.19 -2.28
C PRO A 27 34.20 12.87 -2.05
N ALA A 28 34.75 11.84 -2.69
CA ALA A 28 34.27 10.47 -2.64
C ALA A 28 34.20 9.96 -1.19
N ALA A 29 32.99 9.75 -0.70
CA ALA A 29 32.72 8.82 0.39
C ALA A 29 32.12 7.58 -0.25
N THR A 30 32.89 6.50 -0.25
CA THR A 30 32.45 5.14 -0.55
C THR A 30 31.12 4.85 0.16
N PRO A 31 30.07 4.33 -0.51
CA PRO A 31 28.99 3.67 0.19
C PRO A 31 29.50 2.29 0.61
N ALA A 32 30.24 2.24 1.72
CA ALA A 32 30.46 1.02 2.46
C ALA A 32 29.15 0.69 3.20
N ALA A 33 28.70 -0.55 3.01
CA ALA A 33 27.59 -1.17 3.72
C ALA A 33 26.22 -0.51 3.48
N ALA A 34 25.72 -0.62 2.25
CA ALA A 34 24.34 -1.10 2.12
C ALA A 34 24.32 -2.45 2.83
N GLY A 35 23.87 -2.45 4.08
CA GLY A 35 23.58 -3.67 4.80
C GLY A 35 22.71 -4.49 3.88
N THR A 36 23.27 -5.58 3.37
CA THR A 36 22.48 -6.69 2.87
C THR A 36 21.60 -7.04 4.05
N ALA A 37 20.37 -6.53 4.04
CA ALA A 37 19.28 -7.21 4.70
C ALA A 37 19.39 -8.62 4.14
N ALA A 38 20.00 -9.52 4.93
CA ALA A 38 19.94 -10.93 4.67
C ALA A 38 18.45 -11.15 4.40
N HIS A 39 18.13 -11.50 3.15
CA HIS A 39 16.79 -11.89 2.79
C HIS A 39 16.54 -13.15 3.61
N ALA A 40 16.07 -12.98 4.84
CA ALA A 40 15.42 -14.04 5.58
C ALA A 40 14.19 -14.32 4.73
N GLU A 41 14.34 -15.24 3.78
CA GLU A 41 13.23 -15.72 2.99
C GLU A 41 12.19 -16.17 4.01
N ASP A 42 11.02 -15.59 3.90
CA ASP A 42 9.90 -15.92 4.74
C ASP A 42 9.72 -17.45 4.75
N PRO A 43 9.63 -18.11 5.91
CA PRO A 43 9.48 -19.56 5.97
C PRO A 43 8.31 -20.07 5.12
N LEU A 44 7.27 -19.25 4.94
CA LEU A 44 6.16 -19.51 4.02
C LEU A 44 6.60 -19.52 2.55
N LEU A 45 7.39 -18.52 2.12
CA LEU A 45 7.97 -18.48 0.77
C LEU A 45 8.91 -19.66 0.53
N ALA A 46 9.72 -20.04 1.53
CA ALA A 46 10.60 -21.19 1.45
C ALA A 46 9.80 -22.50 1.27
N ALA A 47 8.75 -22.71 2.07
CA ALA A 47 7.85 -23.86 1.96
C ALA A 47 7.12 -23.91 0.61
N CYS A 48 6.65 -22.77 0.11
CA CYS A 48 5.99 -22.70 -1.19
C CYS A 48 6.95 -22.94 -2.37
N ARG A 49 8.21 -22.50 -2.28
CA ARG A 49 9.23 -22.85 -3.29
C ARG A 49 9.50 -24.34 -3.32
N GLN A 50 9.53 -25.00 -2.16
CA GLN A 50 9.64 -26.46 -2.10
C GLN A 50 8.39 -27.14 -2.70
N ALA A 51 7.19 -26.63 -2.41
CA ALA A 51 5.95 -27.15 -2.98
C ALA A 51 5.87 -26.96 -4.51
N LEU A 52 6.37 -25.84 -5.05
CA LEU A 52 6.49 -25.60 -6.49
C LEU A 52 7.49 -26.54 -7.17
N ALA A 53 8.46 -27.08 -6.42
CA ALA A 53 9.45 -28.04 -6.90
C ALA A 53 8.98 -29.51 -6.78
N ALA A 54 7.86 -29.75 -6.09
CA ALA A 54 7.25 -31.07 -5.96
C ALA A 54 6.30 -31.37 -7.15
N PRO A 55 6.08 -32.66 -7.48
CA PRO A 55 5.10 -33.04 -8.50
C PRO A 55 3.71 -32.48 -8.17
N ALA A 56 2.97 -32.12 -9.23
CA ALA A 56 1.84 -31.17 -9.29
C ALA A 56 0.55 -31.52 -8.51
N ASP A 57 0.61 -32.40 -7.50
CA ASP A 57 -0.56 -32.92 -6.77
C ASP A 57 -0.94 -32.04 -5.54
N ILE A 58 -0.08 -31.07 -5.19
CA ILE A 58 -0.36 -30.05 -4.19
C ILE A 58 -0.96 -28.85 -4.94
N GLY A 59 -2.20 -28.44 -4.62
CA GLY A 59 -2.89 -27.31 -5.28
C GLY A 59 -2.03 -26.04 -5.37
N ASP A 60 -2.36 -25.11 -6.29
CA ASP A 60 -1.45 -24.01 -6.69
C ASP A 60 -0.73 -23.39 -5.48
N PRO A 61 0.61 -23.54 -5.37
CA PRO A 61 1.35 -23.12 -4.18
C PRO A 61 1.19 -21.63 -3.86
N TRP A 62 0.92 -20.78 -4.85
CA TRP A 62 0.66 -19.36 -4.65
C TRP A 62 -0.71 -19.11 -4.04
N PHE A 63 -1.71 -19.94 -4.37
CA PHE A 63 -3.01 -19.88 -3.71
C PHE A 63 -2.90 -20.28 -2.23
N LEU A 64 -2.14 -21.34 -1.93
CA LEU A 64 -1.89 -21.76 -0.55
C LEU A 64 -1.10 -20.70 0.23
N LEU A 65 -0.09 -20.09 -0.40
CA LEU A 65 0.68 -18.99 0.19
C LEU A 65 -0.23 -17.79 0.51
N GLY A 66 -1.11 -17.42 -0.41
CA GLY A 66 -2.07 -16.33 -0.22
C GLY A 66 -2.99 -16.57 0.97
N ASN A 67 -3.50 -17.80 1.15
CA ASN A 67 -4.31 -18.15 2.32
C ASN A 67 -3.50 -17.99 3.62
N ALA A 68 -2.28 -18.52 3.64
CA ALA A 68 -1.44 -18.50 4.82
C ALA A 68 -1.00 -17.07 5.20
N TYR A 69 -0.79 -16.19 4.22
CA TYR A 69 -0.57 -14.76 4.47
C TYR A 69 -1.82 -14.03 4.97
N ALA A 70 -2.98 -14.33 4.38
CA ALA A 70 -4.24 -13.75 4.82
C ALA A 70 -4.57 -14.11 6.28
N GLU A 71 -4.34 -15.37 6.68
CA GLU A 71 -4.53 -15.83 8.07
C GLU A 71 -3.59 -15.12 9.06
N GLN A 72 -2.38 -14.75 8.62
CA GLN A 72 -1.42 -13.98 9.42
C GLN A 72 -1.71 -12.46 9.42
N GLY A 73 -2.73 -11.99 8.71
CA GLY A 73 -3.02 -10.57 8.54
C GLY A 73 -2.01 -9.83 7.64
N ARG A 74 -1.15 -10.57 6.93
CA ARG A 74 -0.15 -10.04 6.00
C ARG A 74 -0.78 -9.81 4.63
N LEU A 75 -1.70 -8.85 4.62
CA LEU A 75 -2.63 -8.66 3.51
C LEU A 75 -1.95 -8.24 2.20
N SER A 76 -0.84 -7.50 2.26
CA SER A 76 -0.10 -7.10 1.05
C SER A 76 0.56 -8.32 0.39
N GLU A 77 1.23 -9.16 1.17
CA GLU A 77 1.83 -10.40 0.66
C GLU A 77 0.77 -11.41 0.18
N ALA A 78 -0.41 -11.44 0.84
CA ALA A 78 -1.54 -12.24 0.39
C ALA A 78 -2.05 -11.79 -0.99
N GLU A 79 -2.20 -10.48 -1.21
CA GLU A 79 -2.60 -9.92 -2.51
C GLU A 79 -1.64 -10.35 -3.62
N ASP A 80 -0.34 -10.20 -3.39
CA ASP A 80 0.69 -10.59 -4.35
C ASP A 80 0.63 -12.10 -4.65
N ALA A 81 0.53 -12.94 -3.62
CA ALA A 81 0.44 -14.38 -3.80
C ALA A 81 -0.80 -14.79 -4.62
N TYR A 82 -1.98 -14.24 -4.34
CA TYR A 82 -3.17 -14.54 -5.14
C TYR A 82 -3.05 -14.05 -6.58
N ARG A 83 -2.43 -12.89 -6.84
CA ARG A 83 -2.15 -12.44 -8.21
C ARG A 83 -1.27 -13.43 -8.95
N ARG A 84 -0.23 -13.95 -8.31
CA ARG A 84 0.67 -14.97 -8.89
C ARG A 84 -0.05 -16.29 -9.17
N ALA A 85 -1.01 -16.70 -8.35
CA ALA A 85 -1.86 -17.84 -8.65
C ALA A 85 -2.70 -17.61 -9.92
N LEU A 86 -3.24 -16.39 -10.09
CA LEU A 86 -4.08 -16.02 -11.23
C LEU A 86 -3.31 -15.83 -12.54
N GLU A 87 -2.04 -15.45 -12.47
CA GLU A 87 -1.14 -15.44 -13.64
C GLU A 87 -0.93 -16.85 -14.22
N ARG A 88 -1.03 -17.89 -13.38
CA ARG A 88 -0.76 -19.27 -13.76
C ARG A 88 -2.00 -20.00 -14.26
N ALA A 89 -3.14 -19.75 -13.63
CA ALA A 89 -4.41 -20.36 -14.02
C ALA A 89 -5.59 -19.50 -13.59
N ALA A 90 -6.68 -19.59 -14.35
CA ALA A 90 -7.97 -19.05 -13.91
C ALA A 90 -8.45 -19.83 -12.67
N HIS A 91 -8.31 -19.22 -11.49
CA HIS A 91 -8.61 -19.86 -10.21
C HIS A 91 -9.68 -19.06 -9.47
N SER A 92 -10.96 -19.44 -9.61
CA SER A 92 -12.09 -18.67 -9.07
C SER A 92 -12.00 -18.42 -7.56
N ARG A 93 -11.51 -19.39 -6.77
CA ARG A 93 -11.28 -19.18 -5.33
C ARG A 93 -10.14 -18.19 -5.04
N ALA A 94 -9.05 -18.20 -5.81
CA ALA A 94 -8.01 -17.19 -5.69
C ALA A 94 -8.52 -15.80 -6.07
N GLN A 95 -9.36 -15.68 -7.10
CA GLN A 95 -10.02 -14.41 -7.45
C GLN A 95 -10.92 -13.89 -6.32
N HIS A 96 -11.72 -14.78 -5.74
CA HIS A 96 -12.59 -14.44 -4.61
C HIS A 96 -11.78 -13.98 -3.40
N ASN A 97 -10.74 -14.73 -3.01
CA ASN A 97 -9.91 -14.38 -1.86
C ASN A 97 -9.10 -13.10 -2.10
N LEU A 98 -8.62 -12.88 -3.33
CA LEU A 98 -7.98 -11.63 -3.73
C LEU A 98 -8.93 -10.43 -3.50
N ALA A 99 -10.19 -10.54 -3.92
CA ALA A 99 -11.18 -9.48 -3.71
C ALA A 99 -11.41 -9.19 -2.21
N LEU A 100 -11.49 -10.23 -1.37
CA LEU A 100 -11.61 -10.06 0.09
C LEU A 100 -10.40 -9.33 0.68
N VAL A 101 -9.18 -9.74 0.32
CA VAL A 101 -7.94 -9.09 0.77
C VAL A 101 -7.88 -7.63 0.31
N GLN A 102 -8.28 -7.33 -0.93
CA GLN A 102 -8.32 -5.98 -1.45
C GLN A 102 -9.33 -5.08 -0.72
N LEU A 103 -10.48 -5.61 -0.34
CA LEU A 103 -11.43 -4.89 0.51
C LEU A 103 -10.82 -4.57 1.87
N GLN A 104 -10.15 -5.54 2.51
CA GLN A 104 -9.50 -5.34 3.80
C GLN A 104 -8.36 -4.30 3.72
N LEU A 105 -7.51 -4.37 2.68
CA LEU A 105 -6.47 -3.37 2.39
C LEU A 105 -7.08 -1.99 2.17
N GLY A 106 -8.13 -1.89 1.37
CA GLY A 106 -8.86 -0.64 1.13
C GLY A 106 -9.41 -0.03 2.41
N MET A 107 -10.02 -0.85 3.28
CA MET A 107 -10.53 -0.41 4.58
C MET A 107 -9.40 0.06 5.52
N HIS A 108 -8.27 -0.63 5.53
CA HIS A 108 -7.09 -0.21 6.30
C HIS A 108 -6.55 1.13 5.80
N ASN A 109 -6.31 1.25 4.48
CA ASN A 109 -5.81 2.46 3.85
C ASN A 109 -6.73 3.65 4.08
N LEU A 110 -8.05 3.44 3.95
CA LEU A 110 -9.05 4.47 4.22
C LEU A 110 -9.02 4.93 5.67
N ARG A 111 -8.85 4.00 6.62
CA ARG A 111 -8.73 4.30 8.05
C ARG A 111 -7.48 5.12 8.36
N GLU A 112 -6.33 4.75 7.79
CA GLU A 112 -5.09 5.49 7.97
C GLU A 112 -5.16 6.88 7.33
N ALA A 113 -5.70 7.01 6.12
CA ALA A 113 -5.92 8.30 5.47
C ALA A 113 -6.81 9.21 6.33
N ALA A 114 -7.90 8.69 6.89
CA ALA A 114 -8.79 9.45 7.77
C ALA A 114 -8.13 9.88 9.09
N ARG A 115 -7.13 9.14 9.61
CA ARG A 115 -6.36 9.55 10.80
C ARG A 115 -5.48 10.77 10.55
N GLN A 116 -5.03 10.97 9.32
CA GLN A 116 -4.20 12.10 8.93
C GLN A 116 -5.02 13.39 8.78
N LEU A 117 -6.35 13.30 8.69
CA LEU A 117 -7.23 14.46 8.62
C LEU A 117 -7.38 15.14 10.00
N PRO A 118 -7.62 16.48 10.01
CA PRO A 118 -7.92 17.21 11.23
C PRO A 118 -9.08 16.58 12.03
N ALA A 119 -9.04 16.72 13.36
CA ALA A 119 -10.03 16.07 14.24
C ALA A 119 -11.48 16.50 13.98
N ARG A 120 -11.70 17.70 13.46
CA ARG A 120 -13.04 18.25 13.11
C ARG A 120 -13.39 18.11 11.63
N ASP A 121 -12.58 17.40 10.86
CA ASP A 121 -12.85 17.17 9.45
C ASP A 121 -14.08 16.24 9.30
N ARG A 122 -15.02 16.66 8.45
CA ARG A 122 -16.24 15.91 8.18
C ARG A 122 -15.95 14.54 7.56
N ALA A 123 -14.98 14.45 6.65
CA ALA A 123 -14.62 13.20 5.98
C ALA A 123 -14.08 12.15 6.95
N ARG A 124 -13.45 12.58 8.06
CA ARG A 124 -13.01 11.68 9.13
C ARG A 124 -14.18 11.04 9.87
N ALA A 125 -15.25 11.80 10.14
CA ALA A 125 -16.46 11.29 10.77
C ALA A 125 -17.21 10.32 9.83
N GLU A 126 -17.39 10.71 8.57
CA GLU A 126 -18.04 9.90 7.53
C GLU A 126 -17.31 8.57 7.32
N THR A 127 -15.98 8.59 7.23
CA THR A 127 -15.16 7.37 7.11
C THR A 127 -15.38 6.42 8.28
N ARG A 128 -15.44 6.95 9.51
CA ARG A 128 -15.65 6.12 10.71
C ARG A 128 -17.03 5.45 10.70
N GLU A 129 -18.06 6.17 10.27
CA GLU A 129 -19.42 5.63 10.16
C GLU A 129 -19.52 4.58 9.06
N PHE A 130 -18.95 4.85 7.88
CA PHE A 130 -18.89 3.90 6.78
C PHE A 130 -18.21 2.58 7.19
N LEU A 131 -17.03 2.66 7.81
CA LEU A 131 -16.31 1.47 8.27
C LEU A 131 -17.06 0.72 9.38
N ARG A 132 -17.79 1.43 10.26
CA ARG A 132 -18.64 0.80 11.27
C ARG A 132 -19.77 0.00 10.61
N ALA A 133 -20.50 0.63 9.69
CA ALA A 133 -21.62 -0.02 9.00
C ALA A 133 -21.17 -1.31 8.29
N LEU A 134 -20.03 -1.27 7.59
CA LEU A 134 -19.47 -2.46 6.94
C LEU A 134 -19.21 -3.62 7.92
N MET A 135 -18.69 -3.34 9.11
CA MET A 135 -18.41 -4.37 10.12
C MET A 135 -19.68 -4.91 10.81
N GLU A 136 -20.72 -4.09 10.93
CA GLU A 136 -22.01 -4.48 11.53
C GLU A 136 -22.91 -5.25 10.55
N THR A 137 -22.71 -5.07 9.24
CA THR A 137 -23.45 -5.79 8.20
C THR A 137 -22.83 -7.13 7.79
N ALA A 138 -21.71 -7.53 8.39
CA ALA A 138 -21.13 -8.85 8.16
C ALA A 138 -22.01 -9.92 8.86
N PRO A 139 -22.55 -10.91 8.12
CA PRO A 139 -23.42 -11.95 8.67
C PRO A 139 -22.70 -12.89 9.66
#